data_AF-A0A257QA15-F1
#
_entry.id   AF-A0A257QA15-F1
#
_cell.length_a   1.000
_cell.length_b   1.000
_cell.length_c   1.000
_cell.angle_alpha   90.00
_cell.angle_beta   90.00
_cell.angle_gamma   90.00
#
_symmetry.space_group_name_H-M   'P 1'
#
loop_
_entity.id
_entity.type
_entity.pdbx_description
1 polymer ?
#
loop_
_entity_poly.entity_id
_entity_poly.type
_entity_poly.pdbx_seq_one_letter_code
_entity_poly.pdbx_strand_id
1 'polypeptide(L)'
;MSAQMMSLQAAADYLGTGAIEVNDYEPVIADIVRRQSVALQRIKDVPATGQPHRYFEQTAIATGAFGNTGGQGGAAIAPTPASPTRSERSAFVKAVVNQSNIALFDKLVTQQQKKFAAVVAQDIEDIVNGINITRAAALWNGTDTSLTTPTTNQYVGLLTQITTQATVASGASIIDGIKGVIAELVGQAGYVVKPSAVYVNPVLGDYIDREA
;
A
#
# COMPACT_ATOMS: atom_id res chain seq x y z
N MET A 1 -46.27 40.78 -1.39
CA MET A 1 -45.41 39.69 -1.93
C MET A 1 -45.87 38.40 -1.29
N SER A 2 -46.38 37.47 -2.11
CA SER A 2 -47.01 36.22 -1.69
C SER A 2 -45.97 35.20 -1.22
N ALA A 3 -46.18 34.61 -0.04
CA ALA A 3 -45.49 33.37 0.32
C ALA A 3 -46.15 32.20 -0.44
N GLN A 4 -45.43 31.62 -1.40
CA GLN A 4 -45.82 30.35 -2.00
C GLN A 4 -45.56 29.23 -0.99
N MET A 5 -46.62 28.66 -0.44
CA MET A 5 -46.59 27.43 0.34
C MET A 5 -46.25 26.29 -0.61
N MET A 6 -44.98 25.86 -0.66
CA MET A 6 -44.62 24.60 -1.30
C MET A 6 -45.37 23.47 -0.60
N SER A 7 -46.21 22.77 -1.35
CA SER A 7 -47.07 21.72 -0.84
C SER A 7 -46.25 20.60 -0.19
N LEU A 8 -46.42 20.42 1.13
CA LEU A 8 -45.93 19.28 1.90
C LEU A 8 -46.53 17.93 1.45
N GLN A 9 -47.50 17.93 0.53
CA GLN A 9 -48.13 16.73 -0.02
C GLN A 9 -47.19 15.76 -0.76
N ALA A 10 -46.02 16.19 -1.25
CA ALA A 10 -45.16 15.32 -2.06
C ALA A 10 -44.28 14.34 -1.25
N ALA A 11 -44.25 14.46 0.08
CA ALA A 11 -43.47 13.60 0.97
C ALA A 11 -44.32 12.73 1.90
N ALA A 12 -45.66 12.82 1.80
CA ALA A 12 -46.59 12.04 2.60
C ALA A 12 -47.11 10.87 1.76
N ASP A 13 -46.42 9.73 1.83
CA ASP A 13 -47.00 8.47 1.39
C ASP A 13 -48.16 8.12 2.33
N TYR A 14 -49.31 7.83 1.74
CA TYR A 14 -50.61 7.75 2.40
C TYR A 14 -50.69 6.54 3.33
N LEU A 15 -51.08 6.71 4.61
CA LEU A 15 -51.67 5.68 5.48
C LEU A 15 -52.25 6.29 6.78
N GLY A 16 -53.57 6.19 7.00
CA GLY A 16 -54.23 6.16 8.33
C GLY A 16 -54.29 7.43 9.21
N THR A 17 -55.45 7.69 9.81
CA THR A 17 -55.67 8.79 10.77
C THR A 17 -54.81 8.69 12.03
N GLY A 18 -53.82 9.57 12.16
CA GLY A 18 -53.32 10.05 13.46
C GLY A 18 -51.82 9.96 13.73
N ALA A 19 -51.03 9.29 12.87
CA ALA A 19 -49.58 9.20 13.07
C ALA A 19 -48.84 9.42 11.74
N ILE A 20 -47.88 10.35 11.73
CA ILE A 20 -46.91 10.50 10.65
C ILE A 20 -45.68 9.70 11.09
N GLU A 21 -45.50 8.52 10.54
CA GLU A 21 -44.26 7.77 10.70
C GLU A 21 -43.21 8.34 9.73
N VAL A 22 -42.23 9.05 10.30
CA VAL A 22 -41.00 9.37 9.58
C VAL A 22 -40.01 8.28 9.97
N ASN A 23 -39.68 7.40 9.02
CA ASN A 23 -38.59 6.44 9.21
C ASN A 23 -37.28 7.24 9.38
N ASP A 24 -36.76 7.27 10.61
CA ASP A 24 -35.44 7.82 10.90
C ASP A 24 -34.42 6.70 10.68
N TYR A 25 -33.62 6.83 9.63
CA TYR A 25 -32.58 5.87 9.32
C TYR A 25 -31.35 6.21 10.13
N GLU A 26 -30.80 5.21 10.81
CA GLU A 26 -29.60 5.36 11.62
C GLU A 26 -28.40 5.82 10.76
N PRO A 27 -27.75 6.96 11.14
CA PRO A 27 -26.61 7.56 10.49
C PRO A 27 -25.73 6.69 9.62
N VAL A 28 -24.98 5.88 10.36
CA VAL A 28 -23.75 5.18 9.96
C VAL A 28 -23.39 4.32 11.18
N ILE A 29 -23.51 2.99 11.10
CA ILE A 29 -23.14 2.10 12.22
C ILE A 29 -21.75 1.47 12.01
N ALA A 30 -21.24 1.38 10.78
CA ALA A 30 -20.14 0.44 10.48
C ALA A 30 -19.01 0.93 9.55
N ASP A 31 -18.85 2.24 9.32
CA ASP A 31 -17.96 2.68 8.22
C ASP A 31 -16.46 2.80 8.55
N ILE A 32 -16.08 2.83 9.83
CA ILE A 32 -14.67 3.05 10.23
C ILE A 32 -13.97 1.73 10.59
N VAL A 33 -14.07 0.72 9.73
CA VAL A 33 -13.07 -0.36 9.74
C VAL A 33 -11.86 0.16 8.96
N ARG A 34 -10.64 -0.02 9.47
CA ARG A 34 -9.41 0.45 8.79
C ARG A 34 -9.29 -0.23 7.41
N ARG A 35 -9.72 0.44 6.33
CA ARG A 35 -9.64 -0.05 4.94
C ARG A 35 -8.24 0.11 4.30
N GLN A 36 -7.24 0.50 5.09
CA GLN A 36 -5.85 0.66 4.63
C GLN A 36 -5.01 -0.55 5.03
N SER A 37 -4.12 -0.98 4.12
CA SER A 37 -3.14 -2.03 4.41
C SER A 37 -2.17 -1.59 5.51
N VAL A 38 -1.90 -2.49 6.46
CA VAL A 38 -0.92 -2.28 7.55
C VAL A 38 0.48 -1.98 6.99
N ALA A 39 0.82 -2.53 5.82
CA ALA A 39 2.10 -2.28 5.18
C ALA A 39 2.23 -0.82 4.70
N LEU A 40 1.16 -0.24 4.13
CA LEU A 40 1.17 1.15 3.67
C LEU A 40 1.35 2.14 4.82
N GLN A 41 0.91 1.80 6.03
CA GLN A 41 1.10 2.67 7.20
C GLN A 41 2.54 2.67 7.72
N ARG A 42 3.32 1.64 7.39
CA ARG A 42 4.73 1.50 7.82
C ARG A 42 5.72 1.98 6.78
N ILE A 43 5.34 1.98 5.51
CA ILE A 43 6.18 2.48 4.41
C ILE A 43 6.10 4.01 4.41
N LYS A 44 7.26 4.67 4.44
CA LYS A 44 7.33 6.12 4.34
C LYS A 44 7.08 6.55 2.89
N ASP A 45 6.06 7.36 2.69
CA ASP A 45 5.83 8.01 1.41
C ASP A 45 6.89 9.12 1.19
N VAL A 46 7.57 9.08 0.06
CA VAL A 46 8.55 10.09 -0.37
C VAL A 46 8.09 10.69 -1.69
N PRO A 47 8.01 12.03 -1.81
CA PRO A 47 7.67 12.67 -3.07
C PRO A 47 8.64 12.25 -4.19
N ALA A 48 8.08 11.91 -5.35
CA ALA A 48 8.88 11.61 -6.52
C ALA A 48 9.65 12.85 -7.00
N THR A 49 10.90 12.67 -7.43
CA THR A 49 11.75 13.73 -7.98
C THR A 49 11.35 14.18 -9.40
N GLY A 50 10.38 13.51 -10.02
CA GLY A 50 9.89 13.80 -11.36
C GLY A 50 9.18 12.60 -11.98
N GLN A 51 8.90 12.68 -13.28
CA GLN A 51 8.41 11.55 -14.08
C GLN A 51 9.36 11.30 -15.27
N PRO A 52 10.09 10.17 -15.31
CA PRO A 52 10.17 9.13 -14.27
C PRO A 52 10.94 9.60 -13.02
N HIS A 53 10.64 8.99 -11.87
CA HIS A 53 11.46 9.13 -10.67
C HIS A 53 12.80 8.43 -10.92
N ARG A 54 13.91 9.13 -10.70
CA ARG A 54 15.26 8.60 -10.93
C ARG A 54 16.04 8.56 -9.64
N TYR A 55 16.77 7.47 -9.43
CA TYR A 55 17.61 7.26 -8.25
C TYR A 55 18.83 6.40 -8.62
N PHE A 56 19.87 6.45 -7.79
CA PHE A 56 21.05 5.59 -7.94
C PHE A 56 21.05 4.52 -6.86
N GLU A 57 21.18 3.26 -7.28
CA GLU A 57 21.47 2.16 -6.38
C GLU A 57 22.98 1.95 -6.31
N GLN A 58 23.52 1.89 -5.10
CA GLN A 58 24.89 1.47 -4.89
C GLN A 58 24.90 -0.05 -4.72
N THR A 59 25.46 -0.76 -5.68
CA THR A 59 25.45 -2.24 -5.72
C THR A 59 26.68 -2.85 -5.07
N ALA A 60 27.77 -2.11 -4.95
CA ALA A 60 28.97 -2.55 -4.26
C ALA A 60 29.64 -1.39 -3.51
N ILE A 61 30.22 -1.72 -2.35
CA ILE A 61 31.10 -0.83 -1.59
C ILE A 61 32.52 -1.35 -1.76
N ALA A 62 33.47 -0.46 -2.07
CA ALA A 62 34.87 -0.81 -2.09
C ALA A 62 35.33 -1.20 -0.67
N THR A 63 35.84 -2.42 -0.49
CA THR A 63 36.36 -2.91 0.79
C THR A 63 37.87 -2.77 0.86
N GLY A 64 38.41 -2.68 2.07
CA GLY A 64 39.86 -2.75 2.30
C GLY A 64 40.38 -4.19 2.24
N ALA A 65 41.67 -4.34 2.00
CA ALA A 65 42.40 -5.59 2.17
C ALA A 65 43.45 -5.43 3.27
N PHE A 66 43.74 -6.51 4.01
CA PHE A 66 44.83 -6.52 4.99
C PHE A 66 46.18 -6.43 4.24
N GLY A 67 47.00 -5.45 4.59
CA GLY A 67 48.35 -5.28 4.07
C GLY A 67 49.40 -5.67 5.11
N ASN A 68 50.49 -6.29 4.67
CA ASN A 68 51.61 -6.60 5.57
C ASN A 68 52.41 -5.32 5.90
N THR A 69 52.64 -5.04 7.19
CA THR A 69 53.52 -3.96 7.65
C THR A 69 54.93 -4.53 7.81
N GLY A 70 55.84 -4.14 6.92
CA GLY A 70 57.16 -4.75 6.69
C GLY A 70 57.87 -5.40 7.88
N GLY A 71 58.15 -6.70 7.70
CA GLY A 71 59.12 -7.52 8.44
C GLY A 71 59.36 -8.81 7.65
N GLN A 72 60.58 -8.96 7.10
CA GLN A 72 61.04 -10.01 6.17
C GLN A 72 60.22 -10.17 4.86
N GLY A 73 60.61 -9.39 3.84
CA GLY A 73 60.36 -9.72 2.42
C GLY A 73 59.20 -8.97 1.75
N GLY A 74 59.44 -7.73 1.32
CA GLY A 74 58.59 -6.99 0.39
C GLY A 74 57.62 -6.00 1.05
N ALA A 75 58.13 -4.85 1.49
CA ALA A 75 57.31 -3.76 2.01
C ALA A 75 56.69 -2.95 0.87
N ALA A 76 55.41 -3.15 0.60
CA ALA A 76 54.57 -2.15 -0.05
C ALA A 76 53.14 -2.24 0.49
N ILE A 77 52.73 -1.27 1.30
CA ILE A 77 51.31 -0.98 1.52
C ILE A 77 50.81 -0.40 0.20
N ALA A 78 50.33 -1.25 -0.70
CA ALA A 78 49.87 -0.88 -2.04
C ALA A 78 48.35 -1.07 -2.12
N PRO A 79 47.55 -0.04 -1.80
CA PRO A 79 46.10 -0.13 -1.94
C PRO A 79 45.73 -0.23 -3.43
N THR A 80 44.82 -1.14 -3.77
CA THR A 80 44.21 -1.18 -5.11
C THR A 80 43.06 -0.18 -5.15
N PRO A 81 43.05 0.79 -6.08
CA PRO A 81 41.93 1.71 -6.24
C PRO A 81 40.66 0.93 -6.60
N ALA A 82 39.64 1.04 -5.78
CA ALA A 82 38.31 0.51 -6.06
C ALA A 82 37.29 1.65 -5.89
N SER A 83 36.37 1.79 -6.86
CA SER A 83 35.28 2.75 -6.81
C SER A 83 33.96 2.04 -6.48
N PRO A 84 33.07 2.68 -5.72
CA PRO A 84 31.71 2.17 -5.55
C PRO A 84 30.99 2.05 -6.89
N THR A 85 30.38 0.90 -7.16
CA THR A 85 29.54 0.73 -8.34
C THR A 85 28.17 1.33 -8.08
N ARG A 86 27.74 2.25 -8.94
CA ARG A 86 26.40 2.87 -8.90
C ARG A 86 25.67 2.58 -10.20
N SER A 87 24.43 2.13 -10.11
CA SER A 87 23.54 1.95 -11.26
C SER A 87 22.40 2.97 -11.17
N GLU A 88 22.14 3.70 -12.26
CA GLU A 88 20.91 4.49 -12.36
C GLU A 88 19.72 3.55 -12.46
N ARG A 89 18.65 3.87 -11.75
CA ARG A 89 17.35 3.24 -11.82
C ARG A 89 16.28 4.30 -12.05
N SER A 90 15.20 3.88 -12.69
CA SER A 90 14.01 4.70 -12.90
C SER A 90 12.76 3.95 -12.45
N ALA A 91 11.82 4.70 -11.90
CA ALA A 91 10.50 4.21 -11.54
C ALA A 91 9.43 5.15 -12.09
N PHE A 92 8.46 4.62 -12.81
CA PHE A 92 7.35 5.40 -13.36
C PHE A 92 6.23 5.54 -12.33
N VAL A 93 5.83 6.78 -12.04
CA VAL A 93 4.66 7.06 -11.20
C VAL A 93 3.39 6.66 -11.94
N LYS A 94 2.48 5.96 -11.25
CA LYS A 94 1.16 5.55 -11.76
C LYS A 94 0.06 6.15 -10.89
N ALA A 95 -1.08 6.44 -11.52
CA ALA A 95 -2.25 7.00 -10.87
C ALA A 95 -3.33 5.93 -10.68
N VAL A 96 -3.98 5.95 -9.52
CA VAL A 96 -5.24 5.25 -9.26
C VAL A 96 -6.33 6.32 -9.27
N VAL A 97 -7.35 6.12 -10.09
CA VAL A 97 -8.45 7.08 -10.26
C VAL A 97 -9.78 6.38 -10.02
N ASN A 98 -10.73 7.11 -9.46
CA ASN A 98 -12.10 6.65 -9.26
C ASN A 98 -13.05 7.86 -9.37
N GLN A 99 -14.30 7.63 -9.76
CA GLN A 99 -15.31 8.68 -9.97
C GLN A 99 -16.68 8.19 -9.49
N SER A 100 -17.48 9.10 -8.91
CA SER A 100 -18.93 8.91 -8.73
C SER A 100 -19.67 9.83 -9.70
N ASN A 101 -20.77 9.34 -10.25
CA ASN A 101 -21.67 10.09 -11.12
C ASN A 101 -23.02 10.23 -10.44
N ILE A 102 -23.47 11.46 -10.21
CA ILE A 102 -24.78 11.75 -9.63
C ILE A 102 -25.71 12.25 -10.73
N ALA A 103 -26.84 11.57 -10.94
CA ALA A 103 -27.83 11.99 -11.92
C ALA A 103 -28.51 13.30 -11.50
N LEU A 104 -28.91 14.11 -12.49
CA LEU A 104 -29.57 15.39 -12.22
C LEU A 104 -30.89 15.20 -11.45
N PHE A 105 -31.64 14.14 -11.73
CA PHE A 105 -32.88 13.82 -11.03
C PHE A 105 -32.62 13.52 -9.54
N ASP A 106 -31.67 12.63 -9.24
CA ASP A 106 -31.34 12.23 -7.87
C ASP A 106 -30.81 13.40 -7.04
N LYS A 107 -30.02 14.28 -7.67
CA LYS A 107 -29.59 15.54 -7.05
C LYS A 107 -30.78 16.41 -6.63
N LEU A 108 -31.77 16.57 -7.51
CA LEU A 108 -32.93 17.41 -7.21
C LEU A 108 -33.81 16.81 -6.11
N VAL A 109 -34.01 15.49 -6.10
CA VAL A 109 -34.80 14.80 -5.07
C VAL A 109 -34.11 14.86 -3.70
N THR A 110 -32.82 14.54 -3.63
CA THR A 110 -32.06 14.59 -2.38
C THR A 110 -31.86 16.01 -1.84
N GLN A 111 -31.88 17.02 -2.72
CA GLN A 111 -31.93 18.43 -2.33
C GLN A 111 -33.28 18.80 -1.70
N GLN A 112 -34.40 18.33 -2.25
CA GLN A 112 -35.73 18.53 -1.63
C GLN A 112 -35.82 17.90 -0.24
N GLN A 113 -35.16 16.75 -0.05
CA GLN A 113 -35.06 16.06 1.24
C GLN A 113 -34.02 16.66 2.20
N LYS A 114 -33.27 17.70 1.78
CA LYS A 114 -32.16 18.31 2.55
C LYS A 114 -31.03 17.34 2.93
N LYS A 115 -30.87 16.23 2.19
CA LYS A 115 -29.86 15.18 2.45
C LYS A 115 -28.73 15.14 1.42
N PHE A 116 -28.80 15.95 0.36
CA PHE A 116 -27.80 15.96 -0.72
C PHE A 116 -26.35 16.12 -0.24
N ALA A 117 -26.09 16.99 0.74
CA ALA A 117 -24.75 17.19 1.28
C ALA A 117 -24.18 15.93 1.96
N ALA A 118 -25.02 15.15 2.64
CA ALA A 118 -24.61 13.91 3.29
C ALA A 118 -24.32 12.80 2.25
N VAL A 119 -25.15 12.70 1.21
CA VAL A 119 -24.95 11.74 0.10
C VAL A 119 -23.64 12.02 -0.63
N VAL A 120 -23.35 13.28 -0.95
CA VAL A 120 -22.08 13.66 -1.61
C VAL A 120 -20.88 13.39 -0.71
N ALA A 121 -20.98 13.67 0.59
CA ALA A 121 -19.89 13.41 1.53
C ALA A 121 -19.57 11.91 1.60
N GLN A 122 -20.60 11.06 1.66
CA GLN A 122 -20.46 9.62 1.68
C GLN A 122 -19.84 9.08 0.38
N ASP A 123 -20.31 9.54 -0.79
CA ASP A 123 -19.74 9.17 -2.09
C ASP A 123 -18.24 9.51 -2.16
N ILE A 124 -17.83 10.68 -1.65
CA ILE A 124 -16.42 11.08 -1.62
C ILE A 124 -15.61 10.17 -0.70
N GLU A 125 -16.14 9.84 0.48
CA GLU A 125 -15.50 8.92 1.42
C GLU A 125 -15.33 7.52 0.80
N ASP A 126 -16.36 7.01 0.12
CA ASP A 126 -16.30 5.71 -0.57
C ASP A 126 -15.32 5.72 -1.75
N ILE A 127 -15.24 6.81 -2.52
CA ILE A 127 -14.23 6.96 -3.57
C ILE A 127 -12.82 6.87 -3.00
N VAL A 128 -12.54 7.63 -1.94
CA VAL A 128 -11.23 7.65 -1.28
C VAL A 128 -10.90 6.28 -0.69
N ASN A 129 -11.88 5.62 -0.08
CA ASN A 129 -11.74 4.26 0.45
C ASN A 129 -11.46 3.24 -0.66
N GLY A 130 -12.18 3.30 -1.79
CA GLY A 130 -11.97 2.43 -2.94
C GLY A 130 -10.57 2.60 -3.56
N ILE A 131 -10.07 3.84 -3.63
CA ILE A 131 -8.69 4.13 -4.06
C ILE A 131 -7.68 3.50 -3.10
N ASN A 132 -7.88 3.65 -1.78
CA ASN A 132 -6.97 3.11 -0.77
C ASN A 132 -6.94 1.57 -0.79
N ILE A 133 -8.07 0.90 -0.96
CA ILE A 133 -8.15 -0.56 -1.09
C ILE A 133 -7.41 -1.03 -2.34
N THR A 134 -7.65 -0.37 -3.47
CA THR A 134 -7.00 -0.71 -4.75
C THR A 134 -5.48 -0.51 -4.65
N ARG A 135 -5.03 0.61 -4.06
CA ARG A 135 -3.61 0.89 -3.80
C ARG A 135 -3.00 -0.18 -2.89
N ALA A 136 -3.69 -0.56 -1.82
CA ALA A 136 -3.24 -1.56 -0.86
C ALA A 136 -3.08 -2.95 -1.49
N ALA A 137 -4.03 -3.37 -2.33
CA ALA A 137 -3.96 -4.65 -3.05
C ALA A 137 -2.84 -4.64 -4.10
N ALA A 138 -2.73 -3.55 -4.87
CA ALA A 138 -1.73 -3.39 -5.92
C ALA A 138 -0.31 -3.25 -5.38
N LEU A 139 -0.12 -2.79 -4.13
CA LEU A 139 1.20 -2.80 -3.47
C LEU A 139 1.81 -4.21 -3.48
N TRP A 140 1.02 -5.23 -3.13
CA TRP A 140 1.50 -6.61 -3.05
C TRP A 140 1.42 -7.33 -4.40
N ASN A 141 0.28 -7.21 -5.08
CA ASN A 141 -0.08 -8.02 -6.24
C ASN A 141 -0.08 -7.24 -7.56
N GLY A 142 0.55 -6.07 -7.60
CA GLY A 142 0.64 -5.27 -8.82
C GLY A 142 1.26 -6.05 -9.97
N THR A 143 0.62 -5.98 -11.15
CA THR A 143 0.92 -6.87 -12.28
C THR A 143 2.02 -6.37 -13.22
N ASP A 144 2.61 -5.20 -12.97
CA ASP A 144 3.71 -4.72 -13.82
C ASP A 144 4.99 -5.52 -13.55
N THR A 145 5.79 -5.74 -14.59
CA THR A 145 6.94 -6.65 -14.55
C THR A 145 8.28 -5.94 -14.34
N SER A 146 8.32 -4.62 -14.54
CA SER A 146 9.54 -3.83 -14.45
C SER A 146 9.28 -2.40 -14.00
N LEU A 147 10.12 -1.91 -13.08
CA LEU A 147 10.09 -0.52 -12.61
C LEU A 147 10.55 0.46 -13.70
N THR A 148 11.50 0.04 -14.55
CA THR A 148 12.16 0.88 -15.57
C THR A 148 11.49 0.80 -16.93
N THR A 149 10.78 -0.28 -17.22
CA THR A 149 10.14 -0.51 -18.52
C THR A 149 8.72 -1.00 -18.30
N PRO A 150 7.82 -0.08 -17.89
CA PRO A 150 6.46 -0.46 -17.53
C PRO A 150 5.72 -1.02 -18.75
N THR A 151 5.06 -2.15 -18.56
CA THR A 151 4.21 -2.79 -19.59
C THR A 151 2.74 -2.69 -19.27
N THR A 152 2.39 -2.35 -18.02
CA THR A 152 1.01 -2.21 -17.57
C THR A 152 0.75 -0.87 -16.90
N ASN A 153 -0.53 -0.58 -16.62
CA ASN A 153 -0.93 0.60 -15.87
C ASN A 153 -0.86 0.40 -14.34
N GLN A 154 -0.56 -0.82 -13.88
CA GLN A 154 -0.45 -1.13 -12.46
C GLN A 154 0.96 -0.88 -11.92
N TYR A 155 1.10 -0.96 -10.60
CA TYR A 155 2.41 -0.97 -9.94
C TYR A 155 3.13 -2.30 -10.20
N VAL A 156 4.45 -2.28 -10.06
CA VAL A 156 5.22 -3.52 -9.88
C VAL A 156 4.98 -3.97 -8.44
N GLY A 157 4.29 -5.09 -8.24
CA GLY A 157 3.99 -5.60 -6.90
C GLY A 157 5.26 -5.95 -6.11
N LEU A 158 5.23 -5.80 -4.79
CA LEU A 158 6.35 -6.17 -3.91
C LEU A 158 6.78 -7.63 -4.09
N LEU A 159 5.84 -8.54 -4.35
CA LEU A 159 6.14 -9.95 -4.61
C LEU A 159 6.98 -10.17 -5.87
N THR A 160 6.84 -9.30 -6.87
CA THR A 160 7.66 -9.33 -8.09
C THR A 160 9.02 -8.66 -7.88
N GLN A 161 9.09 -7.66 -7.00
CA GLN A 161 10.33 -6.93 -6.70
C GLN A 161 11.27 -7.72 -5.77
N ILE A 162 10.73 -8.53 -4.86
CA ILE A 162 11.52 -9.33 -3.92
C ILE A 162 12.00 -10.60 -4.63
N THR A 163 13.27 -10.64 -4.99
CA THR A 163 13.89 -11.78 -5.69
C THR A 163 14.41 -12.87 -4.76
N THR A 164 14.73 -12.53 -3.51
CA THR A 164 15.16 -13.49 -2.49
C THR A 164 13.97 -14.31 -2.03
N GLN A 165 13.98 -15.61 -2.36
CA GLN A 165 12.93 -16.55 -1.99
C GLN A 165 13.54 -17.74 -1.25
N ALA A 166 12.78 -18.29 -0.30
CA ALA A 166 13.13 -19.49 0.42
C ALA A 166 11.94 -20.46 0.40
N THR A 167 12.21 -21.75 0.32
CA THR A 167 11.19 -22.80 0.31
C THR A 167 11.29 -23.60 1.60
N VAL A 168 10.19 -23.66 2.34
CA VAL A 168 10.04 -24.57 3.48
C VAL A 168 9.45 -25.88 2.96
N ALA A 169 10.13 -27.00 3.20
CA ALA A 169 9.67 -28.31 2.74
C ALA A 169 8.39 -28.73 3.47
N SER A 170 7.56 -29.54 2.81
CA SER A 170 6.36 -30.11 3.43
C SER A 170 6.76 -30.99 4.62
N GLY A 171 6.13 -30.76 5.78
CA GLY A 171 6.44 -31.46 7.03
C GLY A 171 7.60 -30.86 7.85
N ALA A 172 8.29 -29.83 7.35
CA ALA A 172 9.24 -29.06 8.13
C ALA A 172 8.55 -27.92 8.90
N SER A 173 9.15 -27.51 10.02
CA SER A 173 8.72 -26.37 10.85
C SER A 173 8.77 -25.06 10.05
N ILE A 174 7.62 -24.41 9.91
CA ILE A 174 7.49 -23.09 9.27
C ILE A 174 8.21 -22.04 10.13
N ILE A 175 8.11 -22.15 11.45
CA ILE A 175 8.72 -21.18 12.38
C ILE A 175 10.25 -21.20 12.24
N ASP A 176 10.85 -22.38 12.15
CA ASP A 176 12.31 -22.51 11.99
C ASP A 176 12.75 -22.07 10.60
N GLY A 177 11.94 -22.34 9.56
CA GLY A 177 12.17 -21.82 8.22
C GLY A 177 12.24 -20.29 8.20
N ILE A 178 11.26 -19.61 8.81
CA ILE A 178 11.23 -18.14 8.89
C ILE A 178 12.43 -17.60 9.67
N LYS A 179 12.78 -18.21 10.82
CA LYS A 179 13.95 -17.80 11.61
C LYS A 179 15.26 -17.98 10.85
N GLY A 180 15.41 -19.07 10.10
CA GLY A 180 16.58 -19.33 9.26
C GLY A 180 16.77 -18.24 8.20
N VAL A 181 15.71 -17.88 7.49
CA VAL A 181 15.74 -16.80 6.48
C VAL A 181 16.07 -15.46 7.11
N ILE A 182 15.51 -15.14 8.28
CA ILE A 182 15.84 -13.90 9.01
C ILE A 182 17.31 -13.88 9.41
N ALA A 183 17.86 -15.00 9.87
CA ALA A 183 19.27 -15.10 10.23
C ALA A 183 20.19 -14.91 9.01
N GLU A 184 19.83 -15.49 7.86
CA GLU A 184 20.57 -15.31 6.60
C GLU A 184 20.54 -13.84 6.15
N LEU A 185 19.39 -13.17 6.24
CA LEU A 185 19.24 -11.76 5.90
C LEU A 185 20.07 -10.85 6.81
N VAL A 186 20.09 -11.10 8.12
CA VAL A 186 20.89 -10.33 9.09
C VAL A 186 22.38 -10.63 8.97
N GLY A 187 22.75 -11.84 8.51
CA GLY A 187 24.14 -12.24 8.29
C GLY A 187 24.81 -11.56 7.09
N GLN A 188 24.06 -10.86 6.23
CA GLN A 188 24.61 -10.18 5.06
C GLN A 188 25.42 -8.93 5.47
N ALA A 189 26.74 -9.04 5.46
CA ALA A 189 27.65 -7.94 5.84
C ALA A 189 27.64 -6.73 4.88
N GLY A 190 27.11 -6.90 3.66
CA GLY A 190 27.06 -5.83 2.65
C GLY A 190 25.94 -4.80 2.85
N TYR A 191 24.95 -5.12 3.69
CA TYR A 191 23.77 -4.28 3.91
C TYR A 191 23.48 -4.15 5.41
N VAL A 192 22.98 -2.99 5.84
CA VAL A 192 22.45 -2.84 7.20
C VAL A 192 21.03 -3.39 7.22
N VAL A 193 20.90 -4.72 7.32
CA VAL A 193 19.59 -5.38 7.31
C VAL A 193 19.05 -5.49 8.74
N LYS A 194 17.91 -4.84 8.98
CA LYS A 194 17.15 -4.96 10.24
C LYS A 194 15.69 -5.23 9.91
N PRO A 195 15.27 -6.52 9.79
CA PRO A 195 13.88 -6.86 9.55
C PRO A 195 12.99 -6.27 10.65
N SER A 196 11.98 -5.48 10.27
CA SER A 196 11.12 -4.75 11.21
C SER A 196 9.68 -5.29 11.29
N ALA A 197 9.30 -6.14 10.34
CA ALA A 197 7.97 -6.73 10.26
C ALA A 197 8.02 -8.05 9.50
N VAL A 198 7.14 -8.98 9.87
CA VAL A 198 6.80 -10.16 9.07
C VAL A 198 5.34 -10.02 8.69
N TYR A 199 5.05 -10.02 7.39
CA TYR A 199 3.69 -9.97 6.87
C TYR A 199 3.29 -11.38 6.44
N VAL A 200 2.17 -11.86 6.96
CA VAL A 200 1.65 -13.20 6.67
C VAL A 200 0.22 -13.10 6.18
N ASN A 201 -0.15 -14.00 5.28
CA ASN A 201 -1.55 -14.25 4.95
C ASN A 201 -2.24 -14.83 6.20
N PRO A 202 -3.50 -14.47 6.52
CA PRO A 202 -4.22 -15.03 7.67
C PRO A 202 -4.23 -16.56 7.73
N VAL A 203 -4.24 -17.26 6.59
CA VAL A 203 -4.17 -18.72 6.55
C VAL A 203 -2.81 -19.24 7.03
N LEU A 204 -1.71 -18.56 6.62
CA LEU A 204 -0.38 -18.90 7.11
C LEU A 204 -0.22 -18.53 8.60
N GLY A 205 -0.87 -17.45 9.05
CA GLY A 205 -0.95 -17.10 10.47
C GLY A 205 -1.57 -18.22 11.30
N ASP A 206 -2.70 -18.77 10.88
CA ASP A 206 -3.33 -19.93 11.54
C ASP A 206 -2.42 -21.18 11.53
N TYR A 207 -1.69 -21.45 10.45
CA TYR A 207 -0.72 -22.54 10.45
C TYR A 207 0.45 -22.33 11.41
N ILE A 208 0.94 -21.09 11.55
CA ILE A 208 1.97 -20.76 12.54
C ILE A 208 1.44 -20.95 13.96
N ASP A 209 0.22 -20.49 14.24
CA ASP A 209 -0.40 -20.62 15.57
C ASP A 209 -0.68 -22.08 15.95
N ARG A 210 -0.94 -22.95 14.97
CA ARG A 210 -1.10 -24.41 15.20
C ARG A 210 0.23 -25.13 15.41
N GLU A 211 1.33 -24.55 14.94
CA GLU A 211 2.67 -25.13 15.05
C GLU A 211 3.41 -24.67 16.33
N ALA A 212 3.07 -23.47 16.84
CA ALA A 212 3.64 -22.84 18.04
C ALA A 212 3.21 -23.52 19.35
#